data_AF-A0A3B8Y6N1-F1
#
_entry.id   AF-A0A3B8Y6N1-F1
#
_cell.length_a   1.000
_cell.length_b   1.000
_cell.length_c   1.000
_cell.angle_alpha   90.00
_cell.angle_beta   90.00
_cell.angle_gamma   90.00
#
_symmetry.space_group_name_H-M   'P 1'
#
loop_
_entity.id
_entity.type
_entity.pdbx_description
1 polymer ?
#
loop_
_entity_poly.entity_id
_entity_poly.type
_entity_poly.pdbx_seq_one_letter_code
_entity_poly.pdbx_strand_id
1 'polypeptide(L)'
;MIEQPLGSVIEGSLSQGLEVRLHPDISVEQMRVGKFLVVQGVRSRFFCLLTDVSLGTSNPRILANPPSFEDSFMRDVLAGSGTYGKVELA
;
A
#
# COMPACT_ATOMS: atom_id res chain seq x y z
N MET A 1 13.26 15.55 11.23
CA MET A 1 13.33 14.55 10.15
C MET A 1 11.91 14.32 9.70
N ILE A 2 11.54 14.71 8.47
CA ILE A 2 10.19 14.42 7.96
C ILE A 2 10.22 12.94 7.63
N GLU A 3 9.56 12.11 8.44
CA GLU A 3 9.41 10.69 8.13
C GLU A 3 8.70 10.58 6.77
N GLN A 4 9.29 9.81 5.87
CA GLN A 4 8.72 9.59 4.56
C GLN A 4 7.38 8.85 4.72
N PRO A 5 6.27 9.36 4.17
CA PRO A 5 4.97 8.71 4.29
C PRO A 5 5.01 7.33 3.63
N LEU A 6 4.45 6.34 4.32
CA LEU A 6 4.38 4.95 3.83
C LEU A 6 3.47 4.79 2.62
N GLY A 7 2.45 5.63 2.51
CA GLY A 7 1.41 5.52 1.50
C GLY A 7 0.33 6.58 1.63
N SER A 8 -0.71 6.42 0.82
CA SER A 8 -1.88 7.29 0.79
C SER A 8 -3.14 6.51 1.13
N VAL A 9 -4.00 7.07 1.98
CA VAL A 9 -5.34 6.54 2.24
C VAL A 9 -6.17 6.69 0.96
N ILE A 10 -6.77 5.61 0.48
CA ILE A 10 -7.53 5.59 -0.79
C ILE A 10 -9.00 5.24 -0.59
N GLU A 11 -9.35 4.57 0.51
CA GLU A 11 -10.73 4.20 0.84
C GLU A 11 -10.87 4.04 2.36
N GLY A 12 -12.11 4.01 2.87
CA GLY A 12 -12.37 3.63 4.25
C GLY A 12 -13.73 4.07 4.78
N SER A 13 -14.04 3.57 5.97
CA SER A 13 -15.21 3.95 6.76
C SER A 13 -14.95 3.71 8.24
N LEU A 14 -15.78 4.30 9.12
CA LEU A 14 -15.65 4.06 10.56
C LEU A 14 -15.85 2.59 10.96
N SER A 15 -16.63 1.82 10.19
CA SER A 15 -16.95 0.42 10.51
C SER A 15 -15.98 -0.57 9.90
N GLN A 16 -15.28 -0.23 8.81
CA GLN A 16 -14.36 -1.12 8.11
C GLN A 16 -12.89 -0.71 8.24
N GLY A 17 -12.62 0.47 8.82
CA GLY A 17 -11.28 1.01 8.90
C GLY A 17 -10.87 1.71 7.60
N LEU A 18 -9.56 1.84 7.37
CA LEU A 18 -8.98 2.56 6.24
C LEU A 18 -8.17 1.61 5.36
N GLU A 19 -8.24 1.83 4.05
CA GLU A 19 -7.35 1.21 3.09
C GLU A 19 -6.28 2.20 2.65
N VAL A 20 -5.02 1.74 2.66
CA VAL A 20 -3.87 2.54 2.26
C VAL A 20 -3.15 1.85 1.11
N ARG A 21 -2.92 2.61 0.04
CA ARG A 21 -1.99 2.23 -1.03
C ARG A 21 -0.58 2.69 -0.65
N LEU A 22 0.34 1.75 -0.56
CA LEU A 22 1.75 2.04 -0.28
C LEU A 22 2.38 2.81 -1.45
N HIS A 23 3.35 3.67 -1.12
CA HIS A 23 4.16 4.31 -2.15
C HIS A 23 5.07 3.28 -2.85
N PRO A 24 5.44 3.52 -4.13
CA PRO A 24 6.17 2.54 -4.94
C PRO A 24 7.52 2.09 -4.37
N ASP A 25 8.13 2.92 -3.54
CA ASP A 25 9.43 2.71 -2.89
C ASP A 25 9.33 2.02 -1.53
N ILE A 26 8.10 1.76 -1.05
CA ILE A 26 7.84 1.07 0.20
C ILE A 26 7.53 -0.40 -0.08
N SER A 27 8.44 -1.28 0.34
CA SER A 27 8.24 -2.72 0.21
C SER A 27 7.22 -3.25 1.22
N VAL A 28 6.29 -4.08 0.74
CA VAL A 28 5.35 -4.83 1.58
C VAL A 28 6.05 -5.75 2.58
N GLU A 29 7.28 -6.20 2.29
CA GLU A 29 8.06 -7.07 3.18
C GLU A 29 8.49 -6.36 4.47
N GLN A 30 8.48 -5.03 4.48
CA GLN A 30 8.76 -4.22 5.67
C GLN A 30 7.51 -4.02 6.55
N MET A 31 6.33 -4.43 6.07
CA MET A 31 5.06 -4.27 6.77
C MET A 31 4.81 -5.45 7.72
N ARG A 32 4.23 -5.15 8.89
CA ARG A 32 3.92 -6.16 9.90
C ARG A 32 2.55 -5.90 10.50
N VAL A 33 1.68 -6.90 10.40
CA VAL A 33 0.38 -6.90 11.10
C VAL A 33 0.60 -6.75 12.61
N GLY A 34 -0.27 -5.97 13.26
CA GLY A 34 -0.16 -5.60 14.66
C GLY A 34 0.72 -4.37 14.93
N LYS A 35 1.35 -3.78 13.90
CA LYS A 35 2.11 -2.54 14.04
C LYS A 35 1.15 -1.34 14.14
N PHE A 36 1.44 -0.42 15.04
CA PHE A 36 0.75 0.87 15.08
C PHE A 36 1.30 1.83 14.03
N LEU A 37 0.41 2.44 13.26
CA LEU A 37 0.72 3.49 12.30
C LEU A 37 0.00 4.77 12.69
N VAL A 38 0.54 5.91 12.28
CA VAL A 38 -0.10 7.22 12.45
C VAL A 38 -0.73 7.63 11.14
N VAL A 39 -2.04 7.88 11.16
CA VAL A 39 -2.74 8.50 10.05
C VAL A 39 -2.74 10.00 10.25
N GLN A 40 -2.25 10.73 9.25
CA GLN A 40 -2.21 12.18 9.23
C GLN A 40 -3.42 12.72 8.44
N GLY A 41 -4.40 13.26 9.15
CA GLY A 41 -5.47 14.08 8.56
C GLY A 41 -5.11 15.56 8.53
N VAL A 42 -5.99 16.39 7.95
CA VAL A 42 -5.80 17.86 7.92
C VAL A 42 -5.87 18.48 9.32
N ARG A 43 -6.74 17.95 10.18
CA ARG A 43 -7.02 18.51 11.53
C ARG A 43 -6.47 17.67 12.67
N SER A 44 -6.32 16.37 12.48
CA SER A 44 -5.98 15.43 13.53
C SER A 44 -5.01 14.37 13.04
N ARG A 45 -4.26 13.83 14.00
CA ARG A 45 -3.47 12.60 13.86
C ARG A 45 -4.08 11.57 14.79
N PHE A 46 -4.16 10.34 14.32
CA PHE A 46 -4.65 9.23 15.14
C PHE A 46 -3.86 7.97 14.83
N PHE A 47 -3.79 7.08 15.82
CA PHE A 47 -3.18 5.78 15.68
C PHE A 47 -4.18 4.80 15.09
N CYS A 48 -3.69 3.95 14.19
CA CYS A 48 -4.41 2.78 13.70
C CYS A 48 -3.53 1.54 13.83
N LEU A 49 -4.17 0.39 13.95
CA LEU A 49 -3.52 -0.90 13.89
C LEU A 49 -3.45 -1.37 12.44
N LEU A 50 -2.27 -1.77 11.96
CA LEU A 50 -2.16 -2.49 10.70
C LEU A 50 -2.75 -3.89 10.89
N THR A 51 -3.85 -4.20 10.20
CA THR A 51 -4.58 -5.47 10.32
C THR A 51 -4.28 -6.44 9.19
N ASP A 52 -3.98 -5.95 7.98
CA ASP A 52 -3.68 -6.79 6.82
C ASP A 52 -2.67 -6.13 5.86
N VAL A 53 -1.94 -6.97 5.11
CA VAL A 53 -1.03 -6.57 4.03
C VAL A 53 -1.34 -7.41 2.79
N SER A 54 -1.63 -6.76 1.67
CA SER A 54 -1.96 -7.42 0.41
C SER A 54 -1.34 -6.71 -0.80
N LEU A 55 -1.41 -7.35 -1.98
CA LEU A 55 -0.97 -6.79 -3.24
C LEU A 55 -2.19 -6.48 -4.12
N GLY A 56 -2.18 -5.32 -4.77
CA GLY A 56 -3.20 -4.86 -5.69
C GLY A 56 -2.65 -4.60 -7.09
N THR A 57 -3.56 -4.50 -8.06
CA THR A 57 -3.27 -4.08 -9.43
C THR A 57 -4.23 -2.99 -9.88
N SER A 58 -3.74 -2.03 -10.66
CA SER A 58 -4.58 -1.03 -11.33
C SER A 58 -5.18 -1.55 -12.64
N ASN A 59 -4.66 -2.66 -13.18
CA ASN A 59 -5.11 -3.26 -14.43
C ASN A 59 -5.26 -4.79 -14.29
N PRO A 60 -6.49 -5.34 -14.40
CA PRO A 60 -6.75 -6.77 -14.32
C PRO A 60 -5.96 -7.63 -15.31
N ARG A 61 -5.52 -7.07 -16.45
CA ARG A 61 -4.70 -7.80 -17.43
C ARG A 61 -3.35 -8.23 -16.86
N ILE A 62 -2.81 -7.50 -15.88
CA ILE A 62 -1.55 -7.85 -15.21
C ILE A 62 -1.70 -9.17 -14.44
N LEU A 63 -2.89 -9.44 -13.86
CA LEU A 63 -3.17 -10.71 -13.20
C LEU A 63 -3.29 -11.86 -14.22
N ALA A 64 -3.93 -11.58 -15.36
CA ALA A 64 -4.13 -12.58 -16.41
C ALA A 64 -2.85 -12.93 -17.18
N ASN A 65 -1.93 -11.97 -17.30
CA ASN A 65 -0.66 -12.14 -18.01
C ASN A 65 0.45 -11.37 -17.29
N PRO A 66 1.02 -11.93 -16.20
CA PRO A 66 2.08 -11.27 -15.46
C PRO A 66 3.36 -11.17 -16.31
N PRO A 67 4.18 -10.11 -16.14
CA PRO A 67 5.46 -10.02 -16.84
C PRO A 67 6.40 -11.14 -16.40
N SER A 68 7.34 -11.48 -17.28
CA SER A 68 8.39 -12.45 -16.98
C SER A 68 9.26 -12.00 -15.80
N PHE A 69 9.76 -12.96 -15.02
CA PHE A 69 10.74 -12.69 -13.96
C PHE A 69 12.09 -12.17 -14.50
N GLU A 70 12.38 -12.35 -15.77
CA GLU A 70 13.61 -11.85 -16.39
C GLU A 70 13.48 -10.39 -16.88
N ASP A 71 12.26 -9.85 -16.93
CA ASP A 71 11.97 -8.51 -17.46
C ASP A 71 11.99 -7.47 -16.34
N SER A 72 13.20 -7.03 -15.97
CA SER A 72 13.42 -6.01 -14.92
C SER A 72 12.74 -4.67 -15.25
N PHE A 73 12.72 -4.28 -16.52
CA PHE A 73 12.10 -3.02 -16.95
C PHE A 73 10.59 -3.02 -16.69
N MET A 74 9.90 -4.10 -17.09
CA MET A 74 8.47 -4.23 -16.83
C MET A 74 8.15 -4.27 -15.33
N ARG A 75 9.01 -4.87 -14.51
CA ARG A 75 8.83 -4.85 -13.05
C ARG A 75 8.93 -3.45 -12.48
N ASP A 76 9.92 -2.67 -12.89
CA ASP A 76 10.11 -1.30 -12.41
C ASP A 76 8.94 -0.40 -12.82
N VAL A 77 8.46 -0.54 -14.05
CA VAL A 77 7.26 0.18 -14.54
C VAL A 77 6.02 -0.20 -13.72
N LEU A 78 5.84 -1.48 -13.43
CA LEU A 78 4.67 -1.95 -12.69
C LEU A 78 4.71 -1.61 -11.20
N ALA A 79 5.89 -1.57 -10.56
CA ALA A 79 6.04 -1.34 -9.11
C ALA A 79 5.43 -0.02 -8.58
N GLY A 80 5.07 0.92 -9.46
CA GLY A 80 4.31 2.12 -9.09
C GLY A 80 3.05 2.38 -9.91
N SER A 81 2.97 1.90 -11.15
CA SER A 81 1.84 2.18 -12.04
C SER A 81 0.79 1.07 -12.10
N GLY A 82 1.26 -0.18 -12.11
CA GLY A 82 0.44 -1.35 -12.44
C GLY A 82 0.13 -2.25 -11.26
N THR A 83 1.09 -2.46 -10.37
CA THR A 83 0.99 -3.27 -9.15
C THR A 83 1.42 -2.43 -7.95
N TYR A 84 0.78 -2.63 -6.80
CA TYR A 84 1.09 -1.86 -5.60
C TYR A 84 0.85 -2.68 -4.33
N GLY A 85 1.54 -2.30 -3.25
CA GLY A 85 1.23 -2.80 -1.91
C GLY A 85 0.03 -2.08 -1.32
N LYS A 86 -0.78 -2.83 -0.58
CA LYS A 86 -2.00 -2.36 0.08
C LYS A 86 -1.93 -2.78 1.55
N VAL A 87 -2.33 -1.89 2.46
CA VAL A 87 -2.48 -2.23 3.88
C VAL A 87 -3.84 -1.79 4.38
N GLU A 88 -4.42 -2.58 5.27
CA GLU A 88 -5.69 -2.29 5.93
C GLU A 88 -5.43 -1.89 7.37
N LEU A 89 -6.13 -0.84 7.81
CA LEU A 89 -5.95 -0.21 9.11
C LEU A 89 -7.27 -0.18 9.89
N ALA A 90 -7.25 -0.61 11.16
CA ALA A 90 -8.38 -0.51 12.08
C ALA A 90 -8.14 0.52 13.20
#